data_AF-A0A7W9WZJ5-F1
#
_entry.id   AF-A0A7W9WZJ5-F1
#
_cell.length_a   1.000
_cell.length_b   1.000
_cell.length_c   1.000
_cell.angle_alpha   90.00
_cell.angle_beta   90.00
_cell.angle_gamma   90.00
#
_symmetry.space_group_name_H-M   'P 1'
#
loop_
_entity.id
_entity.type
_entity.pdbx_description
1 polymer ?
#
loop_
_entity_poly.entity_id
_entity_poly.type
_entity_poly.pdbx_seq_one_letter_code
_entity_poly.pdbx_strand_id
1 'polypeptide(L)'
;MKNYKILFSALLLLLFGCASRAESSSPRSGDLVSVSIHGVNHSGDTFQFSVIDPRDTSNTGGGELIGPYEAGGIVCCFKLPSKWAPGTTVEIQSKHWLSTGDGKETSGIYTKHMVEVPPYESGQAGELWVLRMADGKIDVVSSDLQPNHPQWPGKIKGWPVPSRDFMLTRWELVRDNAEHAVKNSQYLIAEVERSSESLFREAWDLDEKYSKDTIEKFTGPEDPAYHQDLKKRYIEGLRFSEARLRQIMKDKP
;
A
#
# COMPACT_ATOMS: atom_id res chain seq x y z
N MET A 1 -33.51 57.78 -72.08
CA MET A 1 -32.18 57.21 -71.81
C MET A 1 -31.78 57.54 -70.39
N LYS A 2 -31.59 56.50 -69.55
CA LYS A 2 -30.94 56.40 -68.22
C LYS A 2 -31.27 57.51 -67.20
N ASN A 3 -32.24 57.33 -66.31
CA ASN A 3 -32.32 56.47 -65.10
C ASN A 3 -31.60 57.04 -63.86
N TYR A 4 -32.40 57.03 -62.78
CA TYR A 4 -32.28 57.68 -61.49
C TYR A 4 -31.29 57.03 -60.50
N LYS A 5 -30.64 57.89 -59.72
CA LYS A 5 -30.50 57.94 -58.25
C LYS A 5 -29.89 56.78 -57.42
N ILE A 6 -28.80 57.17 -56.71
CA ILE A 6 -28.53 57.12 -55.25
C ILE A 6 -28.55 55.72 -54.54
N LEU A 7 -27.45 55.31 -53.90
CA LEU A 7 -27.27 55.24 -52.42
C LEU A 7 -26.03 54.45 -51.95
N PHE A 8 -25.33 55.07 -50.99
CA PHE A 8 -24.31 54.53 -50.10
C PHE A 8 -24.80 53.31 -49.31
N SER A 9 -23.95 52.30 -49.11
CA SER A 9 -23.94 51.49 -47.88
C SER A 9 -22.60 50.75 -47.74
N ALA A 10 -21.82 51.13 -46.74
CA ALA A 10 -20.65 50.40 -46.27
C ALA A 10 -21.13 49.35 -45.26
N LEU A 11 -20.91 48.06 -45.56
CA LEU A 11 -21.28 46.97 -44.67
C LEU A 11 -20.05 46.48 -43.90
N LEU A 12 -20.06 46.79 -42.60
CA LEU A 12 -19.11 46.34 -41.59
C LEU A 12 -19.51 44.91 -41.16
N LEU A 13 -18.65 43.91 -41.40
CA LEU A 13 -18.85 42.53 -40.92
C LEU A 13 -18.18 42.36 -39.55
N LEU A 14 -18.96 42.51 -38.47
CA LEU A 14 -18.60 42.08 -37.12
C LEU A 14 -19.00 40.60 -36.95
N LEU A 15 -18.02 39.69 -36.98
CA LEU A 15 -18.21 38.31 -36.56
C LEU A 15 -18.12 38.23 -35.03
N PHE A 16 -19.27 38.35 -34.36
CA PHE A 16 -19.42 37.89 -32.99
C PHE A 16 -19.59 36.35 -33.00
N GLY A 17 -18.50 35.63 -32.76
CA GLY A 17 -18.56 34.20 -32.44
C GLY A 17 -19.13 34.01 -31.03
N CYS A 18 -20.34 33.47 -30.93
CA CYS A 18 -20.90 32.97 -29.68
C CYS A 18 -20.02 31.83 -29.15
N ALA A 19 -19.18 32.09 -28.16
CA ALA A 19 -18.67 31.05 -27.29
C ALA A 19 -19.85 30.55 -26.44
N SER A 20 -20.38 29.37 -26.78
CA SER A 20 -21.30 28.65 -25.90
C SER A 20 -20.54 28.30 -24.63
N ARG A 21 -20.82 29.07 -23.57
CA ARG A 21 -20.39 28.75 -22.21
C ARG A 21 -21.08 27.43 -21.86
N ALA A 22 -20.32 26.33 -21.84
CA ALA A 22 -20.79 25.10 -21.24
C ALA A 22 -21.05 25.40 -19.75
N GLU A 23 -22.32 25.57 -19.39
CA GLU A 23 -22.72 25.66 -18.00
C GLU A 23 -22.40 24.32 -17.34
N SER A 24 -21.42 24.33 -16.44
CA SER A 24 -21.16 23.22 -15.54
C SER A 24 -22.34 23.10 -14.59
N SER A 25 -23.41 22.43 -15.01
CA SER A 25 -24.51 22.08 -14.11
C SER A 25 -23.95 21.12 -13.06
N SER A 26 -23.75 21.63 -11.84
CA SER A 26 -23.45 20.78 -10.69
C SER A 26 -24.57 19.73 -10.56
N PRO A 27 -24.25 18.44 -10.35
CA PRO A 27 -25.27 17.41 -10.12
C PRO A 27 -26.21 17.86 -9.00
N ARG A 28 -27.53 17.78 -9.22
CA ARG A 28 -28.49 18.01 -8.14
C ARG A 28 -28.33 16.90 -7.11
N SER A 29 -28.53 17.20 -5.83
CA SER A 29 -28.36 16.27 -4.71
C SER A 29 -29.19 14.97 -4.80
N GLY A 30 -30.18 14.90 -5.70
CA GLY A 30 -30.96 13.69 -6.00
C GLY A 30 -30.30 12.69 -6.96
N ASP A 31 -29.17 13.03 -7.58
CA ASP A 31 -28.50 12.18 -8.58
C ASP A 31 -27.22 11.50 -8.05
N LEU A 32 -26.93 11.58 -6.75
CA LEU A 32 -25.74 10.97 -6.15
C LEU A 32 -26.02 9.55 -5.64
N VAL A 33 -25.08 8.64 -5.88
CA VAL A 33 -25.11 7.26 -5.38
C VAL A 33 -23.95 7.02 -4.43
N SER A 34 -24.21 6.25 -3.37
CA SER A 34 -23.17 5.82 -2.44
C SER A 34 -22.34 4.71 -3.07
N VAL A 35 -21.02 4.84 -3.01
CA VAL A 35 -20.06 3.88 -3.54
C VAL A 35 -19.07 3.47 -2.47
N SER A 36 -18.63 2.21 -2.55
CA SER A 36 -17.49 1.70 -1.81
C SER A 36 -16.21 2.39 -2.26
N ILE A 37 -15.22 2.47 -1.37
CA ILE A 37 -13.89 2.99 -1.67
C ILE A 37 -12.88 1.86 -1.52
N HIS A 38 -11.96 1.77 -2.46
CA HIS A 38 -10.85 0.81 -2.49
C HIS A 38 -9.55 1.56 -2.66
N GLY A 39 -8.49 1.06 -2.04
CA GLY A 39 -7.14 1.57 -2.22
C GLY A 39 -6.22 0.52 -2.83
N VAL A 40 -5.35 0.93 -3.73
CA VAL A 40 -4.32 0.05 -4.30
C VAL A 40 -2.99 0.78 -4.35
N ASN A 41 -1.94 0.14 -3.83
CA ASN A 41 -0.61 0.71 -3.76
C ASN A 41 0.32 0.06 -4.78
N HIS A 42 0.69 0.75 -5.84
CA HIS A 42 1.69 0.30 -6.81
C HIS A 42 3.12 0.79 -6.49
N SER A 43 3.35 1.27 -5.26
CA SER A 43 4.61 1.90 -4.86
C SER A 43 5.33 1.15 -3.74
N GLY A 44 6.57 1.58 -3.47
CA GLY A 44 7.41 1.06 -2.40
C GLY A 44 7.14 1.64 -1.00
N ASP A 45 6.25 2.65 -0.86
CA ASP A 45 5.96 3.29 0.42
C ASP A 45 4.58 2.92 0.93
N THR A 46 4.44 2.74 2.23
CA THR A 46 3.12 2.66 2.86
C THR A 46 2.37 3.98 2.69
N PHE A 47 1.07 3.91 2.40
CA PHE A 47 0.24 5.10 2.30
C PHE A 47 -1.15 4.92 2.90
N GLN A 48 -1.76 6.04 3.25
CA GLN A 48 -3.14 6.20 3.66
C GLN A 48 -3.73 7.34 2.82
N PHE A 49 -5.05 7.33 2.65
CA PHE A 49 -5.74 8.43 1.99
C PHE A 49 -7.14 8.71 2.57
N SER A 50 -7.69 9.86 2.22
CA SER A 50 -9.12 10.17 2.34
C SER A 50 -9.60 10.80 1.03
N VAL A 51 -10.86 10.54 0.68
CA VAL A 51 -11.56 11.09 -0.48
C VAL A 51 -12.52 12.16 -0.01
N ILE A 52 -12.49 13.34 -0.61
CA ILE A 52 -13.35 14.47 -0.25
C ILE A 52 -13.97 15.04 -1.53
N ASP A 53 -15.26 15.34 -1.51
CA ASP A 53 -15.88 16.12 -2.57
C ASP A 53 -15.48 17.59 -2.40
N PRO A 54 -14.79 18.20 -3.37
CA PRO A 54 -14.34 19.59 -3.27
C PRO A 54 -15.50 20.60 -3.19
N ARG A 55 -16.73 20.20 -3.55
CA ARG A 55 -17.92 21.05 -3.54
C ARG A 55 -18.83 20.82 -2.33
N ASP A 56 -18.67 19.68 -1.66
CA ASP A 56 -19.43 19.30 -0.47
C ASP A 56 -18.52 18.51 0.49
N THR A 57 -17.86 19.20 1.42
CA THR A 57 -16.92 18.56 2.35
C THR A 57 -17.58 17.62 3.35
N SER A 58 -18.92 17.57 3.42
CA SER A 58 -19.65 16.55 4.18
C SER A 58 -19.67 15.19 3.47
N ASN A 59 -19.48 15.18 2.14
CA ASN A 59 -19.23 13.98 1.36
C ASN A 59 -17.73 13.64 1.41
N THR A 60 -17.36 12.82 2.39
CA THR A 60 -15.99 12.38 2.62
C THR A 60 -15.97 10.90 2.98
N GLY A 61 -14.90 10.21 2.59
CA GLY A 61 -14.68 8.81 2.90
C GLY A 61 -13.21 8.53 3.21
N GLY A 62 -12.96 7.67 4.20
CA GLY A 62 -11.61 7.31 4.61
C GLY A 62 -11.09 6.08 3.88
N GLY A 63 -9.81 6.11 3.50
CA GLY A 63 -9.02 4.95 3.10
C GLY A 63 -8.30 4.34 4.30
N GLU A 64 -7.91 3.07 4.18
CA GLU A 64 -7.08 2.40 5.18
C GLU A 64 -5.58 2.68 4.99
N LEU A 65 -4.76 2.12 5.89
CA LEU A 65 -3.31 2.10 5.74
C LEU A 65 -2.92 0.90 4.86
N ILE A 66 -2.28 1.17 3.72
CA ILE A 66 -1.95 0.16 2.71
C ILE A 66 -0.44 0.07 2.56
N GLY A 67 0.10 -1.14 2.75
CA GLY A 67 1.53 -1.40 2.63
C GLY A 67 2.04 -1.31 1.19
N PRO A 68 3.37 -1.35 1.01
CA PRO A 68 3.99 -1.32 -0.32
C PRO A 68 3.53 -2.48 -1.19
N TYR A 69 3.11 -2.21 -2.42
CA TYR A 69 2.65 -3.23 -3.37
C TYR A 69 1.46 -4.08 -2.86
N GLU A 70 0.59 -3.49 -2.05
CA GLU A 70 -0.61 -4.14 -1.50
C GLU A 70 -1.89 -3.44 -1.97
N ALA A 71 -3.03 -4.08 -1.73
CA ALA A 71 -4.35 -3.50 -1.89
C ALA A 71 -5.09 -3.53 -0.55
N GLY A 72 -5.88 -2.48 -0.34
CA GLY A 72 -6.76 -2.37 0.81
C GLY A 72 -8.02 -3.23 0.68
N GLY A 73 -8.75 -3.35 1.78
CA GLY A 73 -10.12 -3.82 1.81
C GLY A 73 -11.12 -2.79 1.28
N ILE A 74 -12.39 -3.01 1.64
CA ILE A 74 -13.51 -2.17 1.23
C ILE A 74 -13.86 -1.24 2.39
N VAL A 75 -13.88 0.07 2.13
CA VAL A 75 -14.24 1.10 3.11
C VAL A 75 -15.45 1.92 2.64
N CYS A 76 -16.33 2.24 3.59
CA CYS A 76 -17.56 2.97 3.35
C CYS A 76 -17.46 4.41 3.88
N CYS A 77 -18.01 5.42 3.23
CA CYS A 77 -18.54 5.46 1.85
C CYS A 77 -18.27 6.85 1.28
N PHE A 78 -18.26 6.96 -0.05
CA PHE A 78 -18.25 8.24 -0.76
C PHE A 78 -19.48 8.31 -1.68
N LYS A 79 -19.92 9.52 -2.04
CA LYS A 79 -21.00 9.69 -3.01
C LYS A 79 -20.46 10.20 -4.34
N LEU A 80 -20.81 9.52 -5.42
CA LEU A 80 -20.53 9.94 -6.80
C LEU A 80 -21.82 10.29 -7.54
N PRO A 81 -21.78 11.15 -8.57
CA PRO A 81 -22.88 11.30 -9.50
C PRO A 81 -23.22 9.96 -10.14
N SER A 82 -24.50 9.60 -10.20
CA SER A 82 -25.02 8.38 -10.83
C SER A 82 -24.62 8.27 -12.29
N LYS A 83 -24.55 9.41 -13.00
CA LYS A 83 -24.01 9.54 -14.35
C LYS A 83 -22.82 10.49 -14.33
N TRP A 84 -21.77 10.11 -15.03
CA TRP A 84 -20.58 10.94 -15.17
C TRP A 84 -20.90 12.21 -15.96
N ALA A 85 -20.28 13.32 -15.55
CA ALA A 85 -20.28 14.57 -16.31
C ALA A 85 -18.85 15.13 -16.39
N PRO A 86 -18.49 15.87 -17.46
CA PRO A 86 -17.20 16.54 -17.57
C PRO A 86 -16.90 17.41 -16.33
N GLY A 87 -15.68 17.31 -15.81
CA GLY A 87 -15.26 18.03 -14.60
C GLY A 87 -15.65 17.35 -13.28
N THR A 88 -16.10 16.10 -13.30
CA THR A 88 -16.27 15.29 -12.08
C THR A 88 -14.90 15.08 -11.43
N THR A 89 -14.69 15.67 -10.24
CA THR A 89 -13.40 15.67 -9.54
C THR A 89 -13.57 15.26 -8.09
N VAL A 90 -12.49 14.71 -7.51
CA VAL A 90 -12.37 14.40 -6.08
C VAL A 90 -11.04 14.96 -5.55
N GLU A 91 -11.05 15.43 -4.31
CA GLU A 91 -9.81 15.72 -3.56
C GLU A 91 -9.38 14.44 -2.85
N ILE A 92 -8.15 13.99 -3.12
CA ILE A 92 -7.49 12.93 -2.37
C ILE A 92 -6.47 13.57 -1.42
N GLN A 93 -6.70 13.42 -0.12
CA GLN A 93 -5.69 13.74 0.89
C GLN A 93 -4.92 12.47 1.22
N SER A 94 -3.68 12.38 0.74
CA SER A 94 -2.80 11.23 0.99
C SER A 94 -1.78 11.54 2.08
N LYS A 95 -1.44 10.52 2.87
CA LYS A 95 -0.30 10.50 3.78
C LYS A 95 0.55 9.29 3.44
N HIS A 96 1.86 9.46 3.25
CA HIS A 96 2.78 8.34 3.01
C HIS A 96 4.01 8.40 3.89
N TRP A 97 4.66 7.27 4.08
CA TRP A 97 5.84 7.12 4.92
C TRP A 97 6.95 6.48 4.13
N LEU A 98 8.06 7.22 4.01
CA LEU A 98 9.27 6.67 3.41
C LEU A 98 9.79 5.54 4.28
N SER A 99 10.10 4.40 3.68
CA SER A 99 10.78 3.33 4.40
C SER A 99 12.24 3.74 4.60
N THR A 100 12.64 4.08 5.82
CA THR A 100 14.03 4.46 6.13
C THR A 100 14.92 3.26 6.41
N GLY A 101 14.35 2.06 6.58
CA GLY A 101 15.07 0.82 6.89
C GLY A 101 15.74 0.79 8.27
N ASP A 102 15.84 1.92 8.96
CA ASP A 102 16.53 2.09 10.25
C ASP A 102 15.58 2.02 11.47
N GLY A 103 14.31 1.68 11.23
CA GLY A 103 13.30 1.52 12.29
C GLY A 103 12.88 2.82 12.98
N LYS A 104 13.34 3.98 12.51
CA LYS A 104 12.90 5.26 13.07
C LYS A 104 11.50 5.62 12.59
N GLU A 105 10.75 6.23 13.50
CA GLU A 105 9.45 6.78 13.18
C GLU A 105 9.61 7.90 12.14
N THR A 106 9.05 7.69 10.95
CA THR A 106 9.02 8.73 9.93
C THR A 106 7.79 9.59 10.11
N SER A 107 7.98 10.90 10.13
CA SER A 107 6.86 11.84 10.01
C SER A 107 6.20 11.61 8.65
N GLY A 108 4.91 11.29 8.65
CA GLY A 108 4.20 11.05 7.39
C GLY A 108 4.14 12.31 6.54
N ILE A 109 4.36 12.14 5.24
CA ILE A 109 4.34 13.19 4.23
C ILE A 109 2.90 13.34 3.73
N TYR A 110 2.32 14.52 3.94
CA TYR A 110 0.96 14.83 3.53
C TYR A 110 0.94 15.51 2.17
N THR A 111 0.01 15.11 1.31
CA THR A 111 -0.16 15.70 -0.02
C THR A 111 -1.64 15.71 -0.41
N LYS A 112 -2.10 16.81 -0.99
CA LYS A 112 -3.43 16.95 -1.55
C LYS A 112 -3.37 16.80 -3.06
N HIS A 113 -4.27 16.00 -3.61
CA HIS A 113 -4.36 15.74 -5.05
C HIS A 113 -5.77 16.07 -5.50
N MET A 114 -5.91 16.98 -6.46
CA MET A 114 -7.16 17.16 -7.19
C MET A 114 -7.15 16.23 -8.38
N VAL A 115 -8.02 15.22 -8.38
CA VAL A 115 -8.04 14.18 -9.41
C VAL A 115 -9.38 14.19 -10.12
N GLU A 116 -9.34 14.20 -11.46
CA GLU A 116 -10.54 14.00 -12.27
C GLU A 116 -10.90 12.52 -12.29
N VAL A 117 -12.19 12.23 -12.05
CA VAL A 117 -12.72 10.88 -12.19
C VAL A 117 -13.00 10.65 -13.68
N PRO A 118 -12.39 9.64 -14.33
CA PRO A 118 -12.65 9.34 -15.72
C PRO A 118 -14.12 8.99 -15.98
N PRO A 119 -14.60 9.08 -17.24
CA PRO A 119 -15.93 8.61 -17.61
C PRO A 119 -16.16 7.17 -17.15
N TYR A 120 -17.36 6.92 -16.62
CA TYR A 120 -17.72 5.57 -16.17
C TYR A 120 -17.89 4.66 -17.38
N GLU A 121 -17.09 3.58 -17.45
CA GLU A 121 -17.10 2.67 -18.60
C GLU A 121 -18.47 1.99 -18.79
N SER A 122 -19.17 1.69 -17.70
CA SER A 122 -20.54 1.14 -17.71
C SER A 122 -21.63 2.19 -17.97
N GLY A 123 -21.28 3.48 -17.98
CA GLY A 123 -22.23 4.60 -18.01
C GLY A 123 -22.88 4.93 -16.67
N GLN A 124 -22.59 4.17 -15.60
CA GLN A 124 -23.08 4.40 -14.23
C GLN A 124 -21.91 4.34 -13.24
N ALA A 125 -22.02 5.05 -12.12
CA ALA A 125 -20.99 4.98 -11.09
C ALA A 125 -20.92 3.56 -10.50
N GLY A 126 -19.74 2.96 -10.56
CA GLY A 126 -19.36 1.79 -9.76
C GLY A 126 -18.53 2.20 -8.54
N GLU A 127 -17.91 1.22 -7.88
CA GLU A 127 -17.01 1.46 -6.74
C GLU A 127 -15.86 2.44 -7.08
N LEU A 128 -15.43 3.25 -6.11
CA LEU A 128 -14.34 4.22 -6.30
C LEU A 128 -13.00 3.61 -5.89
N TRP A 129 -12.08 3.53 -6.83
CA TRP A 129 -10.73 3.02 -6.62
C TRP A 129 -9.73 4.16 -6.58
N VAL A 130 -8.90 4.21 -5.55
CA VAL A 130 -7.79 5.16 -5.39
C VAL A 130 -6.47 4.40 -5.55
N LEU A 131 -5.69 4.79 -6.53
CA LEU A 131 -4.48 4.08 -6.95
C LEU A 131 -3.27 4.98 -6.66
N ARG A 132 -2.38 4.56 -5.75
CA ARG A 132 -1.06 5.20 -5.60
C ARG A 132 -0.10 4.58 -6.60
N MET A 133 0.42 5.39 -7.51
CA MET A 133 1.37 4.97 -8.54
C MET A 133 2.79 4.86 -7.98
N ALA A 134 3.66 4.17 -8.71
CA ALA A 134 5.07 3.97 -8.32
C ALA A 134 5.85 5.29 -8.14
N ASP A 135 5.48 6.36 -8.87
CA ASP A 135 6.06 7.69 -8.74
C ASP A 135 5.38 8.55 -7.65
N GLY A 136 4.47 7.97 -6.87
CA GLY A 136 3.73 8.62 -5.79
C GLY A 136 2.51 9.42 -6.25
N LYS A 137 2.22 9.50 -7.55
CA LYS A 137 0.97 10.12 -8.05
C LYS A 137 -0.25 9.32 -7.60
N ILE A 138 -1.37 10.01 -7.49
CA ILE A 138 -2.67 9.39 -7.23
C ILE A 138 -3.52 9.44 -8.49
N ASP A 139 -4.05 8.28 -8.86
CA ASP A 139 -5.11 8.14 -9.85
C ASP A 139 -6.40 7.64 -9.19
N VAL A 140 -7.54 7.91 -9.82
CA VAL A 140 -8.84 7.38 -9.38
C VAL A 140 -9.62 6.80 -10.56
N VAL A 141 -10.46 5.82 -10.28
CA VAL A 141 -11.40 5.27 -11.28
C VAL A 141 -12.67 4.76 -10.61
N SER A 142 -13.81 4.87 -11.30
CA SER A 142 -15.07 4.25 -10.88
C SER A 142 -15.31 2.96 -11.66
N SER A 143 -15.43 1.83 -10.96
CA SER A 143 -15.61 0.51 -11.58
C SER A 143 -16.09 -0.53 -10.58
N ASP A 144 -16.99 -1.42 -11.00
CA ASP A 144 -17.35 -2.65 -10.27
C ASP A 144 -16.44 -3.83 -10.65
N LEU A 145 -15.44 -3.59 -11.50
CA LEU A 145 -14.45 -4.57 -11.92
C LEU A 145 -13.18 -4.39 -11.10
N GLN A 146 -12.46 -5.47 -10.84
CA GLN A 146 -11.20 -5.44 -10.12
C GLN A 146 -10.02 -5.17 -11.07
N PRO A 147 -8.83 -4.73 -10.57
CA PRO A 147 -7.67 -4.40 -11.39
C PRO A 147 -7.20 -5.49 -12.36
N ASN A 148 -7.40 -6.77 -12.03
CA ASN A 148 -7.04 -7.90 -12.88
C ASN A 148 -8.12 -8.31 -13.89
N HIS A 149 -9.29 -7.65 -13.91
CA HIS A 149 -10.33 -7.94 -14.89
C HIS A 149 -9.92 -7.43 -16.30
N PRO A 150 -10.20 -8.17 -17.39
CA PRO A 150 -9.82 -7.73 -18.74
C PRO A 150 -10.39 -6.38 -19.17
N GLN A 151 -11.57 -6.02 -18.67
CA GLN A 151 -12.25 -4.75 -18.91
C GLN A 151 -12.03 -3.73 -17.78
N TRP A 152 -11.00 -3.90 -16.96
CA TRP A 152 -10.68 -2.92 -15.92
C TRP A 152 -10.40 -1.55 -16.57
N PRO A 153 -11.07 -0.45 -16.16
CA PRO A 153 -10.87 0.88 -16.75
C PRO A 153 -9.56 1.57 -16.33
N GLY A 154 -8.92 1.14 -15.24
CA GLY A 154 -7.72 1.80 -14.73
C GLY A 154 -6.51 1.68 -15.67
N LYS A 155 -5.59 2.64 -15.57
CA LYS A 155 -4.40 2.72 -16.44
C LYS A 155 -3.45 1.53 -16.24
N ILE A 156 -3.25 1.12 -14.99
CA ILE A 156 -2.47 -0.07 -14.65
C ILE A 156 -3.40 -1.29 -14.67
N LYS A 157 -3.03 -2.31 -15.44
CA LYS A 157 -3.74 -3.60 -15.50
C LYS A 157 -3.10 -4.57 -14.53
N GLY A 158 -3.92 -5.26 -13.75
CA GLY A 158 -3.48 -6.21 -12.74
C GLY A 158 -3.28 -5.58 -11.35
N TRP A 159 -3.13 -6.46 -10.37
CA TRP A 159 -2.76 -6.11 -9.01
C TRP A 159 -1.32 -5.57 -8.94
N PRO A 160 -0.95 -4.84 -7.87
CA PRO A 160 0.41 -4.41 -7.66
C PRO A 160 1.41 -5.56 -7.73
N VAL A 161 2.51 -5.33 -8.46
CA VAL A 161 3.65 -6.25 -8.54
C VAL A 161 4.85 -5.55 -7.92
N PRO A 162 5.47 -6.13 -6.88
CA PRO A 162 6.68 -5.59 -6.28
C PRO A 162 7.78 -5.31 -7.30
N SER A 163 8.43 -4.15 -7.20
CA SER A 163 9.62 -3.87 -8.00
C SER A 163 10.77 -4.78 -7.58
N ARG A 164 11.70 -5.03 -8.50
CA ARG A 164 12.89 -5.83 -8.21
C ARG A 164 13.71 -5.25 -7.06
N ASP A 165 13.88 -3.94 -7.02
CA ASP A 165 14.62 -3.25 -5.96
C ASP A 165 13.95 -3.41 -4.60
N PHE A 166 12.61 -3.31 -4.54
CA PHE A 166 11.87 -3.58 -3.31
C PHE A 166 12.04 -5.02 -2.84
N MET A 167 11.90 -6.00 -3.75
CA MET A 167 12.09 -7.41 -3.43
C MET A 167 13.52 -7.70 -2.94
N LEU A 168 14.53 -7.09 -3.56
CA LEU A 168 15.93 -7.21 -3.13
C LEU A 168 16.14 -6.65 -1.73
N THR A 169 15.68 -5.43 -1.43
CA THR A 169 15.79 -4.83 -0.09
C THR A 169 15.11 -5.70 0.97
N ARG A 170 13.92 -6.24 0.68
CA ARG A 170 13.22 -7.17 1.59
C ARG A 170 13.99 -8.48 1.76
N TRP A 171 14.54 -9.02 0.68
CA TRP A 171 15.36 -10.22 0.72
C TRP A 171 16.63 -10.01 1.56
N GLU A 172 17.31 -8.87 1.44
CA GLU A 172 18.51 -8.54 2.23
C GLU A 172 18.20 -8.51 3.72
N LEU A 173 17.10 -7.87 4.12
CA LEU A 173 16.65 -7.87 5.52
C LEU A 173 16.41 -9.29 6.06
N VAL A 174 15.75 -10.13 5.27
CA VAL A 174 15.46 -11.53 5.65
C VAL A 174 16.73 -12.38 5.69
N ARG A 175 17.64 -12.18 4.75
CA ARG A 175 18.98 -12.81 4.72
C ARG A 175 19.77 -12.43 5.97
N ASP A 176 19.88 -11.14 6.28
CA ASP A 176 20.69 -10.65 7.40
C ASP A 176 20.17 -11.20 8.74
N ASN A 177 18.85 -11.26 8.90
CA ASN A 177 18.24 -11.90 10.07
C ASN A 177 18.56 -13.41 10.14
N ALA A 178 18.52 -14.12 9.01
CA ALA A 178 18.86 -15.54 8.96
C ALA A 178 20.35 -15.80 9.24
N GLU A 179 21.25 -14.95 8.74
CA GLU A 179 22.68 -14.99 9.07
C GLU A 179 22.91 -14.75 10.56
N HIS A 180 22.18 -13.80 11.15
CA HIS A 180 22.26 -13.54 12.58
C HIS A 180 21.78 -14.75 13.40
N ALA A 181 20.70 -15.41 12.99
CA ALA A 181 20.24 -16.64 13.64
C ALA A 181 21.30 -17.75 13.62
N VAL A 182 22.00 -17.95 12.50
CA VAL A 182 23.12 -18.90 12.40
C VAL A 182 24.24 -18.53 13.37
N LYS A 183 24.68 -17.26 13.36
CA LYS A 183 25.73 -16.76 14.26
C LYS A 183 25.35 -16.93 15.74
N ASN A 184 24.09 -16.64 16.09
CA ASN A 184 23.58 -16.79 17.45
C ASN A 184 23.58 -18.27 17.89
N SER A 185 23.14 -19.20 17.03
CA SER A 185 23.21 -20.63 17.37
C SER A 185 24.65 -21.11 17.55
N GLN A 186 25.58 -20.67 16.70
CA GLN A 186 27.01 -20.98 16.85
C GLN A 186 27.57 -20.45 18.17
N TYR A 187 27.22 -19.21 18.53
CA TYR A 187 27.60 -18.59 19.80
C TYR A 187 27.09 -19.40 21.00
N LEU A 188 25.81 -19.76 21.02
CA LEU A 188 25.21 -20.54 22.11
C LEU A 188 25.87 -21.92 22.28
N ILE A 189 26.20 -22.60 21.18
CA ILE A 189 26.94 -23.88 21.23
C ILE A 189 28.31 -23.69 21.86
N ALA A 190 29.05 -22.65 21.46
CA ALA A 190 30.37 -22.36 21.99
C ALA A 190 30.34 -22.02 23.49
N GLU A 191 29.30 -21.32 23.96
CA GLU A 191 29.13 -21.00 25.38
C GLU A 191 28.78 -22.24 26.23
N VAL A 192 27.98 -23.17 25.70
CA VAL A 192 27.78 -24.47 26.36
C VAL A 192 29.10 -25.25 26.43
N GLU A 193 29.92 -25.23 25.38
CA GLU A 193 31.23 -25.89 25.37
C GLU A 193 32.22 -25.29 26.36
N ARG A 194 32.09 -23.99 26.66
CA ARG A 194 32.84 -23.29 27.70
C ARG A 194 32.29 -23.50 29.11
N SER A 195 31.18 -24.23 29.25
CA SER A 195 30.48 -24.43 30.53
C SER A 195 30.08 -23.10 31.20
N SER A 196 29.51 -22.18 30.41
CA SER A 196 29.07 -20.87 30.88
C SER A 196 27.91 -20.97 31.88
N GLU A 197 28.17 -20.71 33.16
CA GLU A 197 27.15 -20.81 34.23
C GLU A 197 25.96 -19.86 34.03
N SER A 198 26.22 -18.64 33.53
CA SER A 198 25.15 -17.66 33.28
C SER A 198 24.22 -18.11 32.17
N LEU A 199 24.74 -18.69 31.09
CA LEU A 199 23.92 -19.23 30.01
C LEU A 199 22.97 -20.31 30.52
N PHE A 200 23.45 -21.25 31.34
CA PHE A 200 22.63 -22.35 31.83
C PHE A 200 21.50 -21.87 32.74
N ARG A 201 21.76 -20.89 33.61
CA ARG A 201 20.73 -20.27 34.45
C ARG A 201 19.70 -19.52 33.60
N GLU A 202 20.15 -18.68 32.66
CA GLU A 202 19.24 -17.93 31.78
C GLU A 202 18.39 -18.86 30.90
N ALA A 203 18.98 -19.92 30.34
CA ALA A 203 18.26 -20.91 29.56
C ALA A 203 17.23 -21.67 30.42
N TRP A 204 17.59 -22.00 31.66
CA TRP A 204 16.69 -22.66 32.60
C TRP A 204 15.51 -21.77 32.97
N ASP A 205 15.74 -20.50 33.28
CA ASP A 205 14.67 -19.54 33.61
C ASP A 205 13.68 -19.37 32.43
N LEU A 206 14.19 -19.38 31.20
CA LEU A 206 13.36 -19.37 29.99
C LEU A 206 12.59 -20.68 29.83
N ASP A 207 13.24 -21.83 30.03
CA ASP A 207 12.60 -23.14 29.93
C ASP A 207 11.54 -23.32 31.04
N GLU A 208 11.77 -22.88 32.29
CA GLU A 208 10.76 -22.88 33.36
C GLU A 208 9.53 -22.03 33.00
N LYS A 209 9.76 -20.91 32.32
CA LYS A 209 8.69 -19.98 31.97
C LYS A 209 7.87 -20.45 30.77
N TYR A 210 8.50 -21.04 29.77
CA TYR A 210 7.88 -21.28 28.45
C TYR A 210 7.80 -22.76 28.05
N SER A 211 8.61 -23.63 28.66
CA SER A 211 8.81 -25.02 28.23
C SER A 211 8.99 -25.98 29.42
N LYS A 212 8.27 -25.74 30.51
CA LYS A 212 8.53 -26.37 31.81
C LYS A 212 8.56 -27.90 31.74
N ASP A 213 7.64 -28.49 30.97
CA ASP A 213 7.52 -29.92 30.71
C ASP A 213 8.80 -30.54 30.12
N THR A 214 9.57 -29.76 29.37
CA THR A 214 10.80 -30.24 28.72
C THR A 214 11.97 -30.42 29.69
N ILE A 215 11.92 -29.76 30.86
CA ILE A 215 13.00 -29.74 31.85
C ILE A 215 12.67 -30.45 33.18
N GLU A 216 11.44 -30.94 33.38
CA GLU A 216 11.03 -31.65 34.62
C GLU A 216 11.89 -32.89 34.94
N LYS A 217 12.55 -33.45 33.91
CA LYS A 217 13.45 -34.61 34.02
C LYS A 217 14.84 -34.26 34.58
N PHE A 218 15.16 -32.98 34.77
CA PHE A 218 16.46 -32.49 35.23
C PHE A 218 16.36 -31.90 36.63
N THR A 219 17.47 -31.89 37.36
CA THR A 219 17.49 -31.41 38.75
C THR A 219 17.66 -29.89 38.90
N GLY A 220 18.04 -29.18 37.82
CA GLY A 220 18.31 -27.74 37.85
C GLY A 220 19.22 -27.28 36.71
N PRO A 221 19.54 -25.96 36.65
CA PRO A 221 20.42 -25.40 35.62
C PRO A 221 21.84 -25.97 35.66
N GLU A 222 22.31 -26.47 36.81
CA GLU A 222 23.64 -27.07 36.95
C GLU A 222 23.69 -28.57 36.59
N ASP A 223 22.56 -29.19 36.23
CA ASP A 223 22.50 -30.62 35.88
C ASP A 223 23.30 -30.90 34.58
N PRO A 224 24.33 -31.76 34.60
CA PRO A 224 25.11 -32.08 33.40
C PRO A 224 24.27 -32.71 32.27
N ALA A 225 23.17 -33.41 32.60
CA ALA A 225 22.26 -33.94 31.60
C ALA A 225 21.44 -32.84 30.92
N TYR A 226 21.11 -31.77 31.65
CA TYR A 226 20.50 -30.56 31.08
C TYR A 226 21.45 -29.86 30.12
N HIS A 227 22.74 -29.73 30.47
CA HIS A 227 23.75 -29.11 29.58
C HIS A 227 23.89 -29.87 28.26
N GLN A 228 23.89 -31.21 28.31
CA GLN A 228 23.95 -32.05 27.11
C GLN A 228 22.69 -31.91 26.24
N ASP A 229 21.51 -31.87 26.85
CA ASP A 229 20.24 -31.65 26.15
C ASP A 229 20.22 -30.26 25.49
N LEU A 230 20.63 -29.22 26.22
CA LEU A 230 20.72 -27.85 25.73
C LEU A 230 21.68 -27.75 24.53
N LYS A 231 22.87 -28.39 24.62
CA LYS A 231 23.81 -28.47 23.48
C LYS A 231 23.16 -29.10 22.26
N LYS A 232 22.43 -30.21 22.44
CA LYS A 232 21.74 -30.90 21.35
C LYS A 232 20.68 -30.00 20.70
N ARG A 233 19.87 -29.30 21.50
CA ARG A 233 18.86 -28.35 21.03
C ARG A 233 19.48 -27.22 20.21
N TYR A 234 20.59 -26.64 20.67
CA TYR A 234 21.27 -25.58 19.91
C TYR A 234 21.93 -26.08 18.62
N ILE A 235 22.48 -27.30 18.59
CA ILE A 235 22.99 -27.92 17.36
C ILE A 235 21.85 -28.15 16.35
N GLU A 236 20.69 -28.61 16.81
CA GLU A 236 19.52 -28.77 15.96
C GLU A 236 19.00 -27.42 15.43
N GLY A 237 18.95 -26.41 16.30
CA GLY A 237 18.64 -25.02 15.93
C GLY A 237 19.60 -24.47 14.88
N LEU A 238 20.91 -24.74 15.01
CA LEU A 238 21.90 -24.35 14.01
C LEU A 238 21.61 -24.98 12.65
N ARG A 239 21.34 -26.29 12.61
CA ARG A 239 21.02 -27.00 11.36
C ARG A 239 19.80 -26.41 10.66
N PHE A 240 18.76 -26.08 11.43
CA PHE A 240 17.56 -25.42 10.92
C PHE A 240 17.88 -24.03 10.37
N SER A 241 18.60 -23.20 11.14
CA SER A 241 19.01 -21.85 10.73
C SER A 241 19.85 -21.85 9.46
N GLU A 242 20.80 -22.77 9.33
CA GLU A 242 21.62 -22.91 8.13
C GLU A 242 20.81 -23.38 6.92
N ALA A 243 19.87 -24.32 7.10
CA ALA A 243 18.99 -24.76 6.03
C ALA A 243 18.10 -23.61 5.54
N ARG A 244 17.55 -22.82 6.47
CA ARG A 244 16.78 -21.62 6.17
C ARG A 244 17.60 -20.60 5.41
N LEU A 245 18.82 -20.30 5.86
CA LEU A 245 19.72 -19.37 5.17
C LEU A 245 20.04 -19.85 3.75
N ARG A 246 20.36 -21.15 3.57
CA ARG A 246 20.59 -21.72 2.23
C ARG A 246 19.38 -21.56 1.32
N GLN A 247 18.17 -21.73 1.85
CA GLN A 247 16.95 -21.55 1.07
C GLN A 247 16.76 -20.07 0.68
N ILE A 248 16.90 -19.15 1.64
CA ILE A 248 16.84 -17.70 1.36
C ILE A 248 17.85 -17.31 0.27
N MET A 249 19.08 -17.82 0.33
CA MET A 249 20.09 -17.53 -0.69
C MET A 249 19.75 -18.06 -2.09
N LYS A 250 18.99 -19.16 -2.19
CA LYS A 250 18.48 -19.68 -3.47
C LYS A 250 17.34 -18.84 -4.02
N ASP A 251 16.49 -18.31 -3.14
CA ASP A 251 15.28 -17.55 -3.50
C ASP A 251 15.57 -16.07 -3.72
N LYS A 252 16.81 -15.71 -4.12
CA LYS A 252 17.18 -14.32 -4.39
C LYS A 252 16.44 -13.78 -5.63
N PRO A 253 15.75 -12.62 -5.54
CA PRO A 253 15.06 -11.97 -6.67
C PRO A 253 15.96 -11.39 -7.77
#